data_AF-A0A507D7Z9-F1
#
_entry.id   AF-A0A507D7Z9-F1
#
_cell.length_a   1.000
_cell.length_b   1.000
_cell.length_c   1.000
_cell.angle_alpha   90.00
_cell.angle_beta   90.00
_cell.angle_gamma   90.00
#
_symmetry.space_group_name_H-M   'P 1'
#
loop_
_entity.id
_entity.type
_entity.pdbx_description
1 polymer ?
#
loop_
_entity_poly.entity_id
_entity_poly.type
_entity_poly.pdbx_seq_one_letter_code
_entity_poly.pdbx_strand_id
1 'polypeptide(L)'
;MTLCRRSMVLIAVMAVIGLVVILPAQMTIPDDQKKAPLVAVPPSDPECKCLRAGQDNPAFGSTSNGPSTSLNQSDAVTRRCAFLDLGANRADTLRVFLKEPNAKFQYDFPLPFWAHHTQCEIYLFEANPLFTADLNNASTLYNSKGINVTVFPETAIASFDGKIDLHVDTTSVAHDFWGSTILDEGTEAPTVQIAAIDIASWIVKNFHPRDYVLVKMDIEKAEYSVLPRLLEAGAGNVMDVLLVEFHPPPKIDNGQVQIAKAAAVKLSETVFMPFYDSPS
;
A
#
# COMPACT_ATOMS: atom_id res chain seq x y z
N MET A 1 -59.31 61.58 -24.24
CA MET A 1 -59.79 60.49 -23.36
C MET A 1 -58.54 59.72 -22.90
N THR A 2 -57.88 60.10 -21.80
CA THR A 2 -57.95 59.50 -20.43
C THR A 2 -57.60 57.99 -20.45
N LEU A 3 -56.64 57.38 -19.73
CA LEU A 3 -55.88 57.58 -18.46
C LEU A 3 -54.43 57.03 -18.68
N CYS A 4 -53.33 57.59 -18.14
CA CYS A 4 -52.84 57.63 -16.75
C CYS A 4 -52.49 56.26 -16.11
N ARG A 5 -51.18 55.96 -15.95
CA ARG A 5 -50.57 55.60 -14.66
C ARG A 5 -49.02 55.59 -14.70
N ARG A 6 -48.47 55.75 -13.50
CA ARG A 6 -47.16 56.32 -13.13
C ARG A 6 -45.98 55.34 -13.16
N SER A 7 -44.82 55.94 -13.43
CA SER A 7 -43.43 55.67 -13.02
C SER A 7 -43.13 54.58 -11.98
N MET A 8 -42.06 53.84 -12.24
CA MET A 8 -41.06 53.50 -11.21
C MET A 8 -39.69 53.31 -11.86
N VAL A 9 -38.70 54.05 -11.36
CA VAL A 9 -37.29 54.02 -11.74
C VAL A 9 -36.63 52.83 -11.03
N LEU A 10 -35.85 52.04 -11.75
CA LEU A 10 -34.88 51.13 -11.15
C LEU A 10 -33.53 51.29 -11.86
N ILE A 11 -32.56 51.76 -11.09
CA ILE A 11 -31.15 51.95 -11.47
C ILE A 11 -30.49 50.57 -11.45
N ALA A 12 -29.99 50.12 -12.60
CA ALA A 12 -29.13 48.95 -12.68
C ALA A 12 -27.69 49.40 -12.95
N VAL A 13 -26.85 49.29 -11.92
CA VAL A 13 -25.40 49.45 -11.98
C VAL A 13 -24.82 48.21 -12.67
N MET A 14 -24.27 48.36 -13.87
CA MET A 14 -23.49 47.31 -14.53
C MET A 14 -22.00 47.60 -14.31
N ALA A 15 -21.40 46.82 -13.41
CA ALA A 15 -19.97 46.80 -13.15
C ALA A 15 -19.25 46.14 -14.33
N VAL A 16 -18.31 46.87 -14.94
CA VAL A 16 -17.35 46.34 -15.91
C VAL A 16 -16.22 45.67 -15.15
N ILE A 17 -16.19 44.34 -15.12
CA ILE A 17 -15.01 43.59 -14.67
C ILE A 17 -14.35 43.04 -15.93
N GLY A 18 -13.22 43.66 -16.30
CA GLY A 18 -12.36 43.21 -17.38
C GLY A 18 -11.75 41.85 -17.05
N LEU A 19 -11.99 40.90 -17.94
CA LEU A 19 -11.41 39.56 -17.95
C LEU A 19 -9.93 39.66 -18.34
N VAL A 20 -9.01 39.48 -17.38
CA VAL A 20 -7.58 39.29 -17.68
C VAL A 20 -7.35 37.80 -17.93
N VAL A 21 -7.19 37.45 -19.20
CA VAL A 21 -6.77 36.10 -19.64
C VAL A 21 -5.25 36.01 -19.44
N ILE A 22 -4.82 35.24 -18.44
CA ILE A 22 -3.41 34.89 -18.27
C ILE A 22 -3.16 33.57 -19.02
N LEU A 23 -2.42 33.65 -20.13
CA LEU A 23 -1.88 32.49 -20.84
C LEU A 23 -0.77 31.85 -20.01
N PRO A 24 -0.70 30.51 -19.87
CA PRO A 24 0.38 29.86 -19.16
C PRO A 24 1.67 29.91 -20.00
N ALA A 25 2.75 30.38 -19.40
CA ALA A 25 4.09 30.33 -19.97
C ALA A 25 4.58 28.88 -20.03
N GLN A 26 4.93 28.41 -21.23
CA GLN A 26 5.62 27.15 -21.44
C GLN A 26 7.05 27.25 -20.89
N MET A 27 7.33 26.47 -19.85
CA MET A 27 8.67 26.34 -19.27
C MET A 27 9.28 25.02 -19.77
N THR A 28 10.18 25.12 -20.75
CA THR A 28 10.98 24.01 -21.24
C THR A 28 12.13 23.73 -20.26
N ILE A 29 12.20 22.51 -19.73
CA ILE A 29 13.31 22.04 -18.87
C ILE A 29 14.38 21.39 -19.75
N PRO A 30 15.68 21.75 -19.62
CA PRO A 30 16.76 21.09 -20.35
C PRO A 30 17.08 19.69 -19.81
N ASP A 31 17.32 18.78 -20.74
CA ASP A 31 17.92 17.45 -20.56
C ASP A 31 19.43 17.60 -20.39
N ASP A 32 19.96 17.43 -19.17
CA ASP A 32 21.31 16.86 -18.93
C ASP A 32 21.60 16.66 -17.43
N GLN A 33 21.65 15.42 -16.95
CA GLN A 33 22.58 14.96 -15.90
C GLN A 33 22.60 13.42 -15.87
N LYS A 34 23.44 12.80 -16.70
CA LYS A 34 23.91 11.43 -16.50
C LYS A 34 25.11 11.40 -15.54
N LYS A 35 25.05 10.48 -14.59
CA LYS A 35 26.14 9.77 -13.86
C LYS A 35 27.04 10.57 -12.90
N ALA A 36 26.85 10.29 -11.60
CA ALA A 36 27.97 10.01 -10.68
C ALA A 36 27.51 9.00 -9.60
N PRO A 37 28.35 8.03 -9.19
CA PRO A 37 27.98 7.01 -8.20
C PRO A 37 27.99 7.58 -6.78
N LEU A 38 26.92 7.33 -6.03
CA LEU A 38 26.85 7.63 -4.60
C LEU A 38 27.67 6.59 -3.83
N VAL A 39 28.80 7.03 -3.29
CA VAL A 39 29.58 6.28 -2.30
C VAL A 39 28.80 6.33 -0.98
N ALA A 40 28.33 5.17 -0.50
CA ALA A 40 27.67 5.05 0.78
C ALA A 40 28.68 5.26 1.92
N VAL A 41 28.46 6.30 2.73
CA VAL A 41 29.06 6.45 4.05
C VAL A 41 28.22 5.64 5.04
N PRO A 42 28.79 4.71 5.82
CA PRO A 42 28.02 3.94 6.78
C PRO A 42 27.52 4.86 7.91
N PRO A 43 26.27 4.71 8.39
CA PRO A 43 25.79 5.45 9.55
C PRO A 43 26.56 5.03 10.81
N SER A 44 27.01 6.03 11.56
CA SER A 44 27.62 5.88 12.88
C SER A 44 26.57 5.40 13.89
N ASP A 45 26.87 4.27 14.53
CA ASP A 45 26.07 3.61 15.57
C ASP A 45 25.88 4.52 16.80
N PRO A 46 24.66 4.75 17.32
CA PRO A 46 24.47 5.43 18.58
C PRO A 46 24.78 4.47 19.75
N GLU A 47 25.91 4.72 20.40
CA GLU A 47 26.40 3.99 21.58
C GLU A 47 25.31 3.72 22.62
N CYS A 48 24.94 2.45 22.78
CA CYS A 48 24.21 1.97 23.95
C CYS A 48 25.17 1.92 25.15
N LYS A 49 25.08 2.92 26.04
CA LYS A 49 25.85 3.01 27.28
C LYS A 49 25.45 1.90 28.26
N CYS A 50 26.16 0.80 28.25
CA CYS A 50 26.24 -0.12 29.39
C CYS A 50 27.42 0.26 30.28
N LEU A 51 27.13 0.39 31.58
CA LEU A 51 28.00 0.89 32.64
C LEU A 51 29.32 0.10 32.74
N ARG A 52 30.44 0.84 32.83
CA ARG A 52 31.76 0.30 33.18
C ARG A 52 31.81 -0.05 34.67
N ALA A 53 31.99 -1.31 35.00
CA ALA A 53 32.67 -1.74 36.23
C ALA A 53 34.10 -2.13 35.79
N GLY A 54 35.15 -1.45 36.26
CA GLY A 54 35.80 -1.78 37.52
C GLY A 54 36.96 -2.73 37.22
N GLN A 55 38.19 -2.23 37.30
CA GLN A 55 39.38 -2.73 36.60
C GLN A 55 40.44 -3.13 37.62
N ASP A 56 40.36 -4.35 38.16
CA ASP A 56 41.25 -4.80 39.23
C ASP A 56 41.62 -6.28 39.01
N ASN A 57 42.85 -6.54 38.56
CA ASN A 57 43.50 -7.86 38.58
C ASN A 57 44.40 -7.93 39.83
N PRO A 58 44.52 -9.08 40.51
CA PRO A 58 45.71 -9.90 40.25
C PRO A 58 45.48 -11.42 40.27
N ALA A 59 46.46 -12.13 39.70
CA ALA A 59 46.49 -13.57 39.45
C ALA A 59 46.71 -14.47 40.67
N PHE A 60 46.10 -15.68 40.68
CA PHE A 60 46.69 -16.95 41.15
C PHE A 60 45.80 -18.14 40.74
N GLY A 61 46.40 -19.35 40.66
CA GLY A 61 45.91 -20.47 39.83
C GLY A 61 44.97 -21.51 40.46
N SER A 62 44.76 -22.56 39.65
CA SER A 62 44.24 -23.92 39.96
C SER A 62 42.74 -24.18 39.81
N THR A 63 42.42 -24.95 38.77
CA THR A 63 41.45 -26.06 38.67
C THR A 63 40.10 -26.00 39.42
N SER A 64 39.00 -25.89 38.66
CA SER A 64 37.76 -26.62 38.96
C SER A 64 36.80 -26.65 37.76
N ASN A 65 36.20 -27.82 37.54
CA ASN A 65 35.17 -28.11 36.54
C ASN A 65 33.89 -27.28 36.70
N GLY A 66 33.35 -26.77 35.58
CA GLY A 66 31.96 -26.34 35.37
C GLY A 66 31.58 -24.97 35.99
N PRO A 67 30.67 -24.19 35.37
CA PRO A 67 29.53 -24.66 34.58
C PRO A 67 29.63 -24.26 33.10
N SER A 68 29.10 -25.13 32.24
CA SER A 68 28.69 -24.78 30.89
C SER A 68 27.70 -23.62 30.97
N THR A 69 28.14 -22.42 30.61
CA THR A 69 27.21 -21.36 30.24
C THR A 69 26.60 -21.76 28.90
N SER A 70 25.59 -22.62 28.95
CA SER A 70 24.58 -22.65 27.91
C SER A 70 24.04 -21.24 27.82
N LEU A 71 24.43 -20.52 26.77
CA LEU A 71 23.66 -19.37 26.34
C LEU A 71 22.23 -19.87 26.25
N ASN A 72 21.36 -19.35 27.13
CA ASN A 72 19.95 -19.64 27.10
C ASN A 72 19.47 -19.30 25.69
N GLN A 73 19.36 -20.32 24.85
CA GLN A 73 18.73 -20.30 23.54
C GLN A 73 17.21 -20.33 23.73
N SER A 74 16.73 -19.57 24.72
CA SER A 74 15.33 -19.42 25.07
C SER A 74 14.99 -17.97 24.80
N ASP A 75 14.17 -17.79 23.78
CA ASP A 75 13.47 -16.57 23.38
C ASP A 75 14.24 -15.64 22.41
N ALA A 76 14.86 -16.21 21.36
CA ALA A 76 14.94 -15.49 20.10
C ALA A 76 13.50 -15.18 19.66
N VAL A 77 13.04 -13.98 20.02
CA VAL A 77 11.70 -13.50 19.69
C VAL A 77 11.54 -13.57 18.18
N THR A 78 10.72 -14.50 17.71
CA THR A 78 10.46 -14.67 16.27
C THR A 78 9.76 -13.42 15.76
N ARG A 79 10.48 -12.65 14.92
CA ARG A 79 9.90 -11.53 14.17
C ARG A 79 9.14 -12.10 12.98
N ARG A 80 7.88 -11.72 12.83
CA ARG A 80 7.07 -12.14 11.68
C ARG A 80 7.39 -11.22 10.51
N CYS A 81 7.40 -11.77 9.31
CA CYS A 81 7.37 -11.01 8.06
C CYS A 81 6.02 -11.27 7.40
N ALA A 82 5.35 -10.24 6.90
CA ALA A 82 4.10 -10.36 6.17
C ALA A 82 4.14 -9.56 4.87
N PHE A 83 3.63 -10.16 3.81
CA PHE A 83 3.40 -9.52 2.51
C PHE A 83 1.90 -9.56 2.19
N LEU A 84 1.30 -8.38 2.06
CA LEU A 84 -0.11 -8.21 1.73
C LEU A 84 -0.21 -7.67 0.31
N ASP A 85 -0.80 -8.44 -0.59
CA ASP A 85 -1.07 -8.05 -1.97
C ASP A 85 -2.56 -7.72 -2.10
N LEU A 86 -2.87 -6.43 -2.12
CA LEU A 86 -4.22 -5.90 -2.27
C LEU A 86 -4.45 -5.63 -3.77
N GLY A 87 -5.28 -6.47 -4.39
CA GLY A 87 -5.42 -6.56 -5.85
C GLY A 87 -4.40 -7.52 -6.44
N ALA A 88 -4.47 -8.77 -6.00
CA ALA A 88 -3.50 -9.80 -6.35
C ALA A 88 -3.68 -10.35 -7.78
N ASN A 89 -4.81 -10.06 -8.42
CA ASN A 89 -5.18 -10.55 -9.74
C ASN A 89 -4.96 -12.08 -9.81
N ARG A 90 -4.16 -12.58 -10.75
CA ARG A 90 -3.81 -14.02 -10.90
C ARG A 90 -2.55 -14.43 -10.14
N ALA A 91 -2.27 -13.76 -9.02
CA ALA A 91 -1.07 -13.93 -8.21
C ALA A 91 0.24 -13.62 -8.98
N ASP A 92 0.21 -12.66 -9.91
CA ASP A 92 1.40 -12.26 -10.67
C ASP A 92 2.45 -11.62 -9.73
N THR A 93 2.04 -10.70 -8.86
CA THR A 93 2.94 -10.06 -7.88
C THR A 93 3.54 -11.08 -6.91
N LEU A 94 2.80 -12.13 -6.53
CA LEU A 94 3.33 -13.21 -5.68
C LEU A 94 4.58 -13.84 -6.31
N ARG A 95 4.56 -14.13 -7.61
CA ARG A 95 5.70 -14.70 -8.34
C ARG A 95 6.88 -13.75 -8.35
N VAL A 96 6.62 -12.44 -8.49
CA VAL A 96 7.65 -11.39 -8.44
C VAL A 96 8.23 -11.28 -7.04
N PHE A 97 7.40 -11.26 -6.01
CA PHE A 97 7.82 -11.24 -4.61
C PHE A 97 8.68 -12.46 -4.29
N LEU A 98 8.30 -13.65 -4.74
CA LEU A 98 9.08 -14.88 -4.55
C LEU A 98 10.30 -15.00 -5.49
N LYS A 99 10.60 -13.97 -6.30
CA LYS A 99 11.73 -13.90 -7.23
C LYS A 99 11.76 -15.07 -8.22
N GLU A 100 10.60 -15.48 -8.74
CA GLU A 100 10.55 -16.51 -9.76
C GLU A 100 11.24 -16.04 -11.07
N PRO A 101 12.09 -16.87 -11.70
CA PRO A 101 12.85 -16.47 -12.89
C PRO A 101 12.00 -15.98 -14.08
N ASN A 102 10.74 -16.43 -14.17
CA ASN A 102 9.82 -16.14 -15.27
C ASN A 102 8.57 -15.37 -14.80
N ALA A 103 8.68 -14.59 -13.73
CA ALA A 103 7.58 -13.73 -13.30
C ALA A 103 7.24 -12.69 -14.39
N LYS A 104 5.97 -12.25 -14.46
CA LYS A 104 5.45 -11.32 -15.49
C LYS A 104 6.29 -10.03 -15.58
N PHE A 105 6.83 -9.59 -14.45
CA PHE A 105 7.67 -8.40 -14.33
C PHE A 105 8.74 -8.57 -13.26
N GLN A 106 9.59 -7.55 -13.09
CA GLN A 106 10.60 -7.52 -12.03
C GLN A 106 10.37 -6.29 -11.14
N TYR A 107 10.34 -6.54 -9.84
CA TYR A 107 10.33 -5.50 -8.82
C TYR A 107 11.14 -5.98 -7.62
N ASP A 108 11.85 -5.04 -6.97
CA ASP A 108 12.62 -5.34 -5.76
C ASP A 108 11.86 -4.91 -4.51
N PHE A 109 11.00 -5.81 -4.02
CA PHE A 109 10.25 -5.59 -2.80
C PHE A 109 11.19 -5.46 -1.61
N PRO A 110 11.14 -4.36 -0.85
CA PRO A 110 12.02 -4.15 0.28
C PRO A 110 11.78 -5.22 1.34
N LEU A 111 12.86 -5.84 1.82
CA LEU A 111 12.86 -6.74 2.96
C LEU A 111 13.98 -6.34 3.92
N PRO A 112 13.79 -6.52 5.23
CA PRO A 112 14.87 -6.35 6.18
C PRO A 112 15.88 -7.50 6.02
N PHE A 113 17.14 -7.27 6.40
CA PHE A 113 18.24 -8.22 6.23
C PHE A 113 18.01 -9.61 6.87
N TRP A 114 17.11 -9.69 7.86
CA TRP A 114 16.79 -10.91 8.59
C TRP A 114 15.63 -11.71 7.99
N ALA A 115 14.90 -11.16 7.02
CA ALA A 115 13.76 -11.81 6.38
C ALA A 115 14.13 -12.37 5.01
N HIS A 116 13.48 -13.46 4.63
CA HIS A 116 13.52 -14.02 3.29
C HIS A 116 12.09 -14.10 2.73
N HIS A 117 11.92 -13.83 1.43
CA HIS A 117 10.60 -13.82 0.79
C HIS A 117 9.78 -15.10 1.06
N THR A 118 10.42 -16.27 1.02
CA THR A 118 9.76 -17.57 1.24
C THR A 118 9.36 -17.84 2.70
N GLN A 119 9.81 -17.02 3.65
CA GLN A 119 9.49 -17.15 5.07
C GLN A 119 8.40 -16.18 5.53
N CYS A 120 8.02 -15.21 4.69
CA CYS A 120 6.96 -14.28 5.01
C CYS A 120 5.59 -14.97 4.93
N GLU A 121 4.65 -14.53 5.76
CA GLU A 121 3.23 -14.84 5.67
C GLU A 121 2.65 -14.01 4.52
N ILE A 122 2.10 -14.65 3.50
CA ILE A 122 1.65 -13.97 2.29
C ILE A 122 0.12 -14.01 2.21
N TYR A 123 -0.50 -12.85 2.03
CA TYR A 123 -1.94 -12.67 1.97
C TYR A 123 -2.32 -12.00 0.66
N LEU A 124 -3.12 -12.68 -0.15
CA LEU A 124 -3.54 -12.22 -1.47
C LEU A 124 -5.03 -11.91 -1.46
N PHE A 125 -5.40 -10.67 -1.73
CA PHE A 125 -6.79 -10.22 -1.78
C PHE A 125 -7.15 -9.86 -3.22
N GLU A 126 -8.27 -10.38 -3.70
CA GLU A 126 -8.73 -10.11 -5.06
C GLU A 126 -10.25 -10.08 -5.12
N ALA A 127 -10.78 -9.02 -5.71
CA ALA A 127 -12.22 -8.80 -5.81
C ALA A 127 -12.84 -9.60 -6.96
N ASN A 128 -12.16 -9.70 -8.10
CA ASN A 128 -12.71 -10.24 -9.34
C ASN A 128 -12.80 -11.78 -9.29
N PRO A 129 -14.02 -12.36 -9.37
CA PRO A 129 -14.20 -13.82 -9.37
C PRO A 129 -13.51 -14.56 -10.53
N LEU A 130 -13.16 -13.85 -11.61
CA LEU A 130 -12.43 -14.44 -12.73
C LEU A 130 -11.06 -15.00 -12.32
N PHE A 131 -10.47 -14.52 -11.23
CA PHE A 131 -9.15 -14.93 -10.76
C PHE A 131 -9.19 -15.93 -9.61
N THR A 132 -10.38 -16.31 -9.11
CA THR A 132 -10.55 -17.25 -7.99
C THR A 132 -9.81 -18.57 -8.22
N ALA A 133 -9.90 -19.12 -9.44
CA ALA A 133 -9.23 -20.38 -9.77
C ALA A 133 -7.70 -20.25 -9.71
N ASP A 134 -7.15 -19.18 -10.28
CA ASP A 134 -5.70 -18.95 -10.32
C ASP A 134 -5.12 -18.70 -8.92
N LEU A 135 -5.84 -17.95 -8.07
CA LEU A 135 -5.45 -17.73 -6.67
C LEU A 135 -5.44 -19.02 -5.86
N ASN A 136 -6.49 -19.83 -5.97
CA ASN A 136 -6.56 -21.12 -5.27
C ASN A 136 -5.47 -22.08 -5.73
N ASN A 137 -5.17 -22.10 -7.04
CA ASN A 137 -4.07 -22.87 -7.60
C ASN A 137 -2.71 -22.39 -7.08
N ALA A 138 -2.49 -21.07 -7.02
CA ALA A 138 -1.27 -20.48 -6.47
C ALA A 138 -1.11 -20.85 -4.99
N SER A 139 -2.12 -20.63 -4.16
CA SER A 139 -2.09 -21.00 -2.74
C SER A 139 -1.77 -22.48 -2.56
N THR A 140 -2.44 -23.37 -3.28
CA THR A 140 -2.17 -24.82 -3.22
C THR A 140 -0.73 -25.14 -3.59
N LEU A 141 -0.24 -24.57 -4.70
CA LEU A 141 1.12 -24.79 -5.19
C LEU A 141 2.18 -24.35 -4.18
N TYR A 142 2.09 -23.13 -3.66
CA TYR A 142 3.13 -22.59 -2.78
C TYR A 142 3.07 -23.17 -1.36
N ASN A 143 1.86 -23.45 -0.84
CA ASN A 143 1.73 -24.17 0.42
C ASN A 143 2.31 -25.59 0.33
N SER A 144 2.19 -26.27 -0.81
CA SER A 144 2.84 -27.58 -1.02
C SER A 144 4.38 -27.52 -0.99
N LYS A 145 4.96 -26.33 -1.20
CA LYS A 145 6.40 -26.05 -1.10
C LYS A 145 6.80 -25.52 0.30
N GLY A 146 5.88 -25.45 1.25
CA GLY A 146 6.12 -24.92 2.60
C GLY A 146 6.15 -23.39 2.69
N ILE A 147 5.66 -22.68 1.67
CA ILE A 147 5.55 -21.21 1.68
C ILE A 147 4.12 -20.85 2.11
N ASN A 148 3.98 -20.04 3.16
CA ASN A 148 2.68 -19.71 3.76
C ASN A 148 1.90 -18.69 2.91
N VAL A 149 0.97 -19.18 2.09
CA VAL A 149 0.13 -18.33 1.21
C VAL A 149 -1.35 -18.51 1.54
N THR A 150 -1.98 -17.44 2.02
CA THR A 150 -3.42 -17.33 2.25
C THR A 150 -4.06 -16.47 1.18
N VAL A 151 -5.19 -16.92 0.63
CA VAL A 151 -5.94 -16.19 -0.41
C VAL A 151 -7.32 -15.79 0.08
N PHE A 152 -7.74 -14.59 -0.31
CA PHE A 152 -9.07 -14.04 -0.11
C PHE A 152 -9.67 -13.73 -1.50
N PRO A 153 -10.14 -14.77 -2.23
CA PRO A 153 -10.83 -14.56 -3.50
C PRO A 153 -12.19 -13.91 -3.27
N GLU A 154 -12.72 -13.24 -4.30
CA GLU A 154 -14.03 -12.58 -4.27
C GLU A 154 -14.21 -11.67 -3.05
N THR A 155 -13.13 -10.95 -2.72
CA THR A 155 -13.02 -10.08 -1.54
C THR A 155 -12.43 -8.73 -1.93
N ALA A 156 -13.27 -7.72 -1.97
CA ALA A 156 -12.87 -6.34 -2.17
C ALA A 156 -12.23 -5.76 -0.91
N ILE A 157 -11.17 -4.98 -1.14
CA ILE A 157 -10.58 -4.12 -0.13
C ILE A 157 -11.39 -2.82 -0.08
N ALA A 158 -11.92 -2.49 1.09
CA ALA A 158 -12.79 -1.35 1.30
C ALA A 158 -12.48 -0.65 2.63
N SER A 159 -13.21 0.44 2.92
CA SER A 159 -13.16 1.14 4.20
C SER A 159 -14.16 0.58 5.24
N PHE A 160 -14.81 -0.55 4.94
CA PHE A 160 -15.84 -1.17 5.78
C PHE A 160 -15.90 -2.68 5.53
N ASP A 161 -16.38 -3.42 6.55
CA ASP A 161 -16.71 -4.84 6.42
C ASP A 161 -18.15 -5.01 5.90
N GLY A 162 -18.37 -6.00 5.05
CA GLY A 162 -19.72 -6.39 4.64
C GLY A 162 -19.80 -7.00 3.25
N LYS A 163 -20.77 -6.52 2.49
CA LYS A 163 -20.98 -6.88 1.08
C LYS A 163 -20.93 -5.61 0.24
N ILE A 164 -20.35 -5.73 -0.95
CA ILE A 164 -20.28 -4.64 -1.94
C ILE A 164 -20.52 -5.21 -3.33
N ASP A 165 -21.10 -4.38 -4.18
CA ASP A 165 -21.28 -4.69 -5.59
C ASP A 165 -19.96 -4.37 -6.34
N LEU A 166 -19.48 -5.36 -7.10
CA LEU A 166 -18.34 -5.22 -8.00
C LEU A 166 -18.86 -5.17 -9.43
N HIS A 167 -18.49 -4.11 -10.16
CA HIS A 167 -18.69 -4.04 -11.61
C HIS A 167 -17.54 -4.78 -12.28
N VAL A 168 -17.84 -5.94 -12.87
CA VAL A 168 -16.83 -6.85 -13.43
C VAL A 168 -16.56 -6.49 -14.88
N ASP A 169 -15.30 -6.14 -15.18
CA ASP A 169 -14.86 -6.05 -16.56
C ASP A 169 -14.77 -7.46 -17.15
N THR A 170 -15.55 -7.71 -18.18
CA THR A 170 -15.58 -8.97 -18.93
C THR A 170 -15.02 -8.81 -20.34
N THR A 171 -14.57 -7.61 -20.69
CA THR A 171 -14.30 -7.21 -22.07
C THR A 171 -12.85 -6.88 -22.34
N SER A 172 -12.11 -6.34 -21.37
CA SER A 172 -10.68 -6.02 -21.53
C SER A 172 -9.79 -7.25 -21.32
N VAL A 173 -10.07 -8.34 -22.05
CA VAL A 173 -9.29 -9.60 -21.97
C VAL A 173 -7.80 -9.35 -22.25
N ALA A 174 -7.49 -8.46 -23.20
CA ALA A 174 -6.11 -8.11 -23.56
C ALA A 174 -5.37 -7.28 -22.49
N HIS A 175 -6.10 -6.78 -21.49
CA HIS A 175 -5.59 -5.99 -20.38
C HIS A 175 -6.02 -6.63 -19.05
N ASP A 176 -6.15 -7.96 -19.02
CA ASP A 176 -6.33 -8.71 -17.80
C ASP A 176 -7.52 -8.26 -16.94
N PHE A 177 -8.61 -7.78 -17.57
CA PHE A 177 -9.84 -7.35 -16.89
C PHE A 177 -9.63 -6.25 -15.83
N TRP A 178 -8.59 -5.42 -16.01
CA TRP A 178 -8.26 -4.23 -15.21
C TRP A 178 -9.41 -3.22 -15.03
N GLY A 179 -10.49 -3.28 -15.82
CA GLY A 179 -11.61 -2.37 -15.66
C GLY A 179 -12.54 -2.68 -14.48
N SER A 180 -12.27 -3.74 -13.70
CA SER A 180 -13.18 -4.16 -12.63
C SER A 180 -13.10 -3.23 -11.43
N THR A 181 -14.22 -2.68 -10.97
CA THR A 181 -14.21 -1.66 -9.90
C THR A 181 -15.42 -1.75 -9.00
N ILE A 182 -15.26 -1.35 -7.74
CA ILE A 182 -16.34 -1.22 -6.76
C ILE A 182 -17.11 0.10 -6.88
N LEU A 183 -16.67 0.99 -7.79
CA LEU A 183 -17.32 2.27 -8.02
C LEU A 183 -18.32 2.16 -9.17
N ASP A 184 -19.55 2.58 -8.92
CA ASP A 184 -20.52 2.76 -10.00
C ASP A 184 -20.17 4.03 -10.78
N GLU A 185 -19.43 3.84 -11.88
CA GLU A 185 -19.07 4.91 -12.81
C GLU A 185 -20.01 4.96 -14.03
N GLY A 186 -21.22 4.38 -13.93
CA GLY A 186 -22.20 4.35 -15.00
C GLY A 186 -21.82 3.39 -16.14
N THR A 187 -21.13 2.31 -15.82
CA THR A 187 -20.80 1.25 -16.79
C THR A 187 -21.93 0.23 -16.87
N GLU A 188 -22.28 -0.24 -18.06
CA GLU A 188 -23.20 -1.38 -18.27
C GLU A 188 -22.54 -2.75 -17.94
N ALA A 189 -21.47 -2.73 -17.14
CA ALA A 189 -20.73 -3.93 -16.77
C ALA A 189 -21.59 -4.83 -15.86
N PRO A 190 -21.51 -6.16 -16.02
CA PRO A 190 -22.19 -7.08 -15.12
C PRO A 190 -21.73 -6.85 -13.68
N THR A 191 -22.67 -6.89 -12.75
CA THR A 191 -22.41 -6.65 -11.33
C THR A 191 -22.52 -7.96 -10.55
N VAL A 192 -21.60 -8.17 -9.63
CA VAL A 192 -21.61 -9.31 -8.70
C VAL A 192 -21.43 -8.81 -7.27
N GLN A 193 -22.21 -9.35 -6.34
CA GLN A 193 -22.06 -9.01 -4.93
C GLN A 193 -20.98 -9.90 -4.29
N ILE A 194 -19.95 -9.27 -3.73
CA ILE A 194 -18.79 -9.94 -3.13
C ILE A 194 -18.57 -9.49 -1.69
N ALA A 195 -17.63 -10.14 -0.99
CA ALA A 195 -17.24 -9.68 0.34
C ALA A 195 -16.47 -8.36 0.27
N ALA A 196 -16.68 -7.50 1.26
CA ALA A 196 -15.86 -6.31 1.50
C ALA A 196 -15.20 -6.44 2.86
N ILE A 197 -13.91 -6.11 2.94
CA ILE A 197 -13.15 -6.09 4.20
C ILE A 197 -12.60 -4.68 4.44
N ASP A 198 -12.78 -4.20 5.68
CA ASP A 198 -12.03 -3.05 6.20
C ASP A 198 -10.58 -3.48 6.46
N ILE A 199 -9.73 -3.30 5.44
CA ILE A 199 -8.33 -3.73 5.50
C ILE A 199 -7.55 -3.04 6.63
N ALA A 200 -7.94 -1.82 6.99
CA ALA A 200 -7.26 -1.07 8.04
C ALA A 200 -7.50 -1.73 9.41
N SER A 201 -8.76 -2.07 9.71
CA SER A 201 -9.11 -2.85 10.90
C SER A 201 -8.46 -4.23 10.89
N TRP A 202 -8.43 -4.88 9.72
CA TRP A 202 -7.81 -6.20 9.57
C TRP A 202 -6.31 -6.16 9.87
N ILE A 203 -5.55 -5.20 9.32
CA ILE A 203 -4.11 -5.06 9.58
C ILE A 203 -3.84 -4.83 11.07
N VAL A 204 -4.52 -3.86 11.69
CA VAL A 204 -4.32 -3.52 13.11
C VAL A 204 -4.66 -4.69 14.05
N LYS A 205 -5.61 -5.54 13.65
CA LYS A 205 -6.00 -6.72 14.43
C LYS A 205 -5.02 -7.89 14.32
N ASN A 206 -4.36 -8.05 13.17
CA ASN A 206 -3.58 -9.26 12.87
C ASN A 206 -2.05 -9.11 13.04
N PHE A 207 -1.56 -7.87 13.12
CA PHE A 207 -0.13 -7.58 13.23
C PHE A 207 0.18 -6.65 14.40
N HIS A 208 1.42 -6.71 14.85
CA HIS A 208 1.94 -5.89 15.96
C HIS A 208 3.08 -5.00 15.46
N PRO A 209 3.35 -3.83 16.08
CA PRO A 209 4.51 -2.96 15.75
C PRO A 209 5.92 -3.60 15.74
N ARG A 210 6.05 -4.89 16.03
CA ARG A 210 7.32 -5.64 16.01
C ARG A 210 7.44 -6.54 14.77
N ASP A 211 6.34 -6.75 14.07
CA ASP A 211 6.28 -7.52 12.84
C ASP A 211 6.78 -6.62 11.70
N TYR A 212 7.27 -7.21 10.62
CA TYR A 212 7.54 -6.50 9.38
C TYR A 212 6.38 -6.68 8.42
N VAL A 213 5.65 -5.62 8.09
CA VAL A 213 4.45 -5.68 7.24
C VAL A 213 4.66 -4.83 5.98
N LEU A 214 4.74 -5.51 4.84
CA LEU A 214 4.81 -4.93 3.50
C LEU A 214 3.43 -5.03 2.83
N VAL A 215 2.88 -3.90 2.41
CA VAL A 215 1.61 -3.83 1.69
C VAL A 215 1.83 -3.31 0.27
N LYS A 216 1.34 -4.05 -0.73
CA LYS A 216 1.14 -3.59 -2.11
C LYS A 216 -0.34 -3.32 -2.32
N MET A 217 -0.67 -2.16 -2.87
CA MET A 217 -2.04 -1.71 -3.10
C MET A 217 -2.23 -1.25 -4.53
N ASP A 218 -3.13 -1.94 -5.21
CA ASP A 218 -3.50 -1.75 -6.60
C ASP A 218 -4.94 -2.27 -6.74
N ILE A 219 -5.91 -1.42 -6.41
CA ILE A 219 -7.30 -1.82 -6.10
C ILE A 219 -8.33 -0.97 -6.85
N GLU A 220 -7.96 -0.54 -8.06
CA GLU A 220 -8.89 0.04 -9.05
C GLU A 220 -9.77 1.17 -8.51
N LYS A 221 -9.11 2.24 -8.02
CA LYS A 221 -9.66 3.46 -7.41
C LYS A 221 -10.15 3.31 -5.97
N ALA A 222 -10.21 2.09 -5.40
CA ALA A 222 -10.60 1.92 -4.00
C ALA A 222 -9.58 2.54 -3.02
N GLU A 223 -8.34 2.78 -3.45
CA GLU A 223 -7.28 3.42 -2.66
C GLU A 223 -7.70 4.79 -2.10
N TYR A 224 -8.57 5.51 -2.83
CA TYR A 224 -9.07 6.82 -2.40
C TYR A 224 -9.93 6.77 -1.14
N SER A 225 -10.62 5.65 -0.91
CA SER A 225 -11.39 5.42 0.33
C SER A 225 -10.54 4.73 1.42
N VAL A 226 -9.58 3.91 1.01
CA VAL A 226 -8.79 3.06 1.92
C VAL A 226 -7.66 3.83 2.58
N LEU A 227 -6.96 4.74 1.88
CA LEU A 227 -5.84 5.50 2.48
C LEU A 227 -6.25 6.35 3.69
N PRO A 228 -7.36 7.11 3.65
CA PRO A 228 -7.84 7.83 4.84
C PRO A 228 -8.21 6.86 5.97
N ARG A 229 -8.80 5.71 5.65
CA ARG A 229 -9.18 4.69 6.62
C ARG A 229 -7.95 4.05 7.30
N LEU A 230 -6.89 3.77 6.54
CA LEU A 230 -5.61 3.29 7.08
C LEU A 230 -5.00 4.27 8.09
N LEU A 231 -5.04 5.56 7.77
CA LEU A 231 -4.58 6.61 8.67
C LEU A 231 -5.45 6.68 9.94
N GLU A 232 -6.77 6.72 9.79
CA GLU A 232 -7.73 6.80 10.90
C GLU A 232 -7.61 5.60 11.85
N ALA A 233 -7.46 4.39 11.32
CA ALA A 233 -7.31 3.17 12.12
C ALA A 233 -5.96 3.09 12.85
N GLY A 234 -4.98 3.95 12.49
CA GLY A 234 -3.62 3.85 13.00
C GLY A 234 -2.83 2.67 12.43
N ALA A 235 -3.18 2.20 11.22
CA ALA A 235 -2.47 1.09 10.56
C ALA A 235 -0.99 1.43 10.28
N GLY A 236 -0.65 2.72 10.14
CA GLY A 236 0.72 3.19 9.98
C GLY A 236 1.63 2.96 11.20
N ASN A 237 1.09 2.53 12.35
CA ASN A 237 1.89 2.10 13.51
C ASN A 237 2.36 0.64 13.40
N VAL A 238 1.87 -0.09 12.39
CA VAL A 238 2.06 -1.53 12.23
C VAL A 238 2.63 -1.87 10.85
N MET A 239 2.35 -1.05 9.83
CA MET A 239 2.95 -1.19 8.51
C MET A 239 4.35 -0.59 8.46
N ASP A 240 5.28 -1.29 7.82
CA ASP A 240 6.63 -0.79 7.54
C ASP A 240 6.71 -0.19 6.14
N VAL A 241 6.02 -0.81 5.17
CA VAL A 241 6.06 -0.42 3.76
C VAL A 241 4.66 -0.42 3.19
N LEU A 242 4.33 0.65 2.45
CA LEU A 242 3.08 0.77 1.70
C LEU A 242 3.38 1.25 0.28
N LEU A 243 3.23 0.35 -0.68
CA LEU A 243 3.34 0.58 -2.11
C LEU A 243 1.93 0.83 -2.64
N VAL A 244 1.68 1.98 -3.26
CA VAL A 244 0.35 2.37 -3.74
C VAL A 244 0.45 2.76 -5.20
N GLU A 245 -0.34 2.08 -6.05
CA GLU A 245 -0.64 2.54 -7.39
C GLU A 245 -1.87 3.46 -7.33
N PHE A 246 -1.65 4.73 -7.65
CA PHE A 246 -2.74 5.69 -7.73
C PHE A 246 -3.37 5.65 -9.12
N HIS A 247 -4.59 5.14 -9.18
CA HIS A 247 -5.39 5.13 -10.40
C HIS A 247 -5.87 6.54 -10.72
N PRO A 248 -6.30 6.82 -11.96
CA PRO A 248 -6.95 8.08 -12.29
C PRO A 248 -8.11 8.40 -11.33
N PRO A 249 -8.34 9.69 -11.01
CA PRO A 249 -9.45 10.11 -10.16
C PRO A 249 -10.79 9.49 -10.59
N PRO A 250 -11.67 9.13 -9.63
CA PRO A 250 -13.01 8.69 -9.94
C PRO A 250 -13.80 9.80 -10.64
N LYS A 251 -14.79 9.44 -11.47
CA LYS A 251 -15.60 10.42 -12.23
C LYS A 251 -16.28 11.46 -11.33
N ILE A 252 -16.74 11.04 -10.15
CA ILE A 252 -17.33 11.90 -9.13
C ILE A 252 -16.33 12.02 -7.97
N ASP A 253 -15.60 13.13 -7.93
CA ASP A 253 -14.69 13.45 -6.85
C ASP A 253 -15.27 14.54 -5.95
N ASN A 254 -15.78 14.13 -4.79
CA ASN A 254 -16.25 15.04 -3.74
C ASN A 254 -15.11 15.47 -2.78
N GLY A 255 -13.89 15.61 -3.31
CA GLY A 255 -12.67 15.91 -2.55
C GLY A 255 -11.95 14.67 -1.99
N GLN A 256 -12.43 13.47 -2.31
CA GLN A 256 -11.86 12.21 -1.84
C GLN A 256 -10.40 12.05 -2.28
N VAL A 257 -10.07 12.48 -3.50
CA VAL A 257 -8.69 12.42 -4.01
C VAL A 257 -7.74 13.25 -3.15
N GLN A 258 -8.14 14.45 -2.75
CA GLN A 258 -7.31 15.32 -1.92
C GLN A 258 -7.16 14.77 -0.50
N ILE A 259 -8.24 14.22 0.06
CA ILE A 259 -8.21 13.58 1.38
C ILE A 259 -7.28 12.36 1.37
N ALA A 260 -7.37 11.51 0.36
CA ALA A 260 -6.50 10.33 0.21
C ALA A 260 -5.04 10.70 0.05
N LYS A 261 -4.73 11.70 -0.79
CA LYS A 261 -3.36 12.19 -0.98
C LYS A 261 -2.80 12.81 0.31
N ALA A 262 -3.60 13.58 1.04
CA ALA A 262 -3.20 14.10 2.35
C ALA A 262 -2.97 12.97 3.36
N ALA A 263 -3.80 11.93 3.34
CA ALA A 263 -3.62 10.76 4.19
C ALA A 263 -2.33 9.99 3.85
N ALA A 264 -2.01 9.81 2.57
CA ALA A 264 -0.76 9.19 2.14
C ALA A 264 0.47 10.00 2.59
N VAL A 265 0.43 11.33 2.49
CA VAL A 265 1.49 12.20 3.03
C VAL A 265 1.65 12.02 4.54
N LYS A 266 0.54 11.85 5.28
CA LYS A 266 0.61 11.65 6.73
C LYS A 266 1.12 10.25 7.09
N LEU A 267 0.71 9.22 6.35
CA LEU A 267 1.20 7.85 6.53
C LEU A 267 2.71 7.75 6.25
N SER A 268 3.23 8.49 5.28
CA SER A 268 4.66 8.46 4.94
C SER A 268 5.59 9.04 6.01
N GLU A 269 5.04 9.71 7.04
CA GLU A 269 5.82 10.12 8.21
C GLU A 269 6.29 8.93 9.07
N THR A 270 5.59 7.78 9.00
CA THR A 270 5.91 6.57 9.79
C THR A 270 6.10 5.31 8.95
N VAL A 271 5.56 5.28 7.72
CA VAL A 271 5.61 4.15 6.80
C VAL A 271 6.50 4.49 5.61
N PHE A 272 7.37 3.57 5.19
CA PHE A 272 8.14 3.77 3.96
C PHE A 272 7.22 3.61 2.73
N MET A 273 6.99 4.70 2.01
CA MET A 273 6.10 4.75 0.84
C MET A 273 6.87 5.20 -0.41
N PRO A 274 7.65 4.31 -1.06
CA PRO A 274 8.30 4.66 -2.31
C PRO A 274 7.26 4.79 -3.43
N PHE A 275 7.62 5.52 -4.49
CA PHE A 275 6.80 5.54 -5.70
C PHE A 275 6.61 4.12 -6.23
N TYR A 276 5.37 3.79 -6.57
CA TYR A 276 4.98 2.49 -7.11
C TYR A 276 3.94 2.71 -8.20
N ASP A 277 4.08 1.94 -9.27
CA ASP A 277 3.22 1.91 -10.45
C ASP A 277 3.31 0.48 -10.96
N SER A 278 2.21 -0.28 -10.97
CA SER A 278 2.32 -1.67 -11.38
C SER A 278 2.64 -1.73 -12.87
N PRO A 279 3.51 -2.66 -13.28
CA PRO A 279 3.73 -2.89 -14.70
C PRO A 279 2.51 -3.61 -15.28
N SER A 280 1.78 -2.89 -16.13
CA SER A 280 0.68 -3.38 -16.98
C SER A 280 1.00 -4.67 -17.71
#